data_AF-A0A1Y2DSJ0-F1
#
_entry.id   AF-A0A1Y2DSJ0-F1
#
_cell.length_a   1.000
_cell.length_b   1.000
_cell.length_c   1.000
_cell.angle_alpha   90.00
_cell.angle_beta   90.00
_cell.angle_gamma   90.00
#
_symmetry.space_group_name_H-M   'P 1'
#
loop_
_entity.id
_entity.type
_entity.pdbx_description
1 polymer ?
#
loop_
_entity_poly.entity_id
_entity_poly.type
_entity_poly.pdbx_seq_one_letter_code
_entity_poly.pdbx_strand_id
1 'polypeptide(L)' 'VALLLPIGGSHMWDAEADGYACGGVVASKVLGTLSSALQDRDRIECRIRETGVNHDGRTRGI' A
#
# COMPACT_ATOMS: atom_id res chain seq x y z
N VAL A 1 -18.40 0.73 -14.71
CA VAL A 1 -17.66 -0.42 -14.15
C VAL A 1 -18.07 -0.54 -12.70
N ALA A 2 -18.59 -1.69 -12.26
CA ALA A 2 -18.85 -1.90 -10.84
C ALA A 2 -17.50 -2.01 -10.14
N LEU A 3 -17.29 -1.20 -9.10
CA LEU A 3 -16.01 -1.12 -8.39
C LEU A 3 -15.83 -2.28 -7.39
N LEU A 4 -16.96 -2.76 -6.86
CA LEU A 4 -17.03 -3.76 -5.80
C LEU A 4 -17.32 -5.14 -6.36
N LEU A 5 -16.56 -6.12 -5.87
CA LEU A 5 -16.76 -7.52 -6.21
C LEU A 5 -18.03 -8.11 -5.60
N PRO A 6 -18.80 -8.94 -6.34
CA PRO A 6 -19.97 -9.63 -5.81
C PRO A 6 -19.62 -10.70 -4.76
N ILE A 7 -18.47 -11.36 -4.95
CA ILE A 7 -17.92 -12.39 -4.07
C ILE A 7 -16.78 -11.78 -3.25
N GLY A 8 -16.76 -12.05 -1.94
CA GLY A 8 -15.82 -11.42 -1.03
C GLY A 8 -14.37 -11.83 -1.31
N GLY A 9 -13.57 -10.90 -1.82
CA GLY A 9 -12.12 -11.06 -2.01
C GLY A 9 -11.59 -10.04 -3.02
N SER A 10 -10.27 -9.85 -3.10
CA SER A 10 -9.62 -9.13 -4.20
C SER A 10 -8.68 -10.12 -4.89
N HIS A 11 -9.02 -10.56 -6.09
CA HIS A 11 -8.28 -11.58 -6.83
C HIS A 11 -7.08 -10.97 -7.58
N MET A 12 -6.03 -10.60 -6.84
CA MET A 12 -4.88 -9.88 -7.42
C MET A 12 -4.22 -10.71 -8.54
N TRP A 13 -4.21 -10.14 -9.76
CA TRP A 13 -3.63 -10.71 -10.99
C TRP A 13 -4.27 -12.01 -11.50
N ASP A 14 -5.46 -12.36 -11.00
CA ASP A 14 -6.22 -13.49 -11.53
C ASP A 14 -6.86 -13.14 -12.88
N ALA A 15 -6.98 -14.14 -13.77
CA ALA A 15 -7.62 -13.96 -15.08
C ALA A 15 -9.12 -13.66 -14.97
N GLU A 16 -9.75 -14.07 -13.88
CA GLU A 16 -11.17 -13.90 -13.59
C GLU A 16 -11.44 -12.68 -12.68
N ALA A 17 -10.44 -11.83 -12.41
CA ALA A 17 -10.58 -10.67 -11.53
C ALA A 17 -11.56 -9.61 -12.08
N ASP A 18 -12.63 -9.31 -11.34
CA ASP A 18 -13.73 -8.44 -11.77
C ASP A 18 -14.00 -7.23 -10.85
N GLY A 19 -13.04 -6.83 -10.00
CA GLY A 19 -13.15 -5.68 -9.09
C GLY A 19 -12.26 -5.80 -7.85
N TYR A 20 -12.61 -5.12 -6.75
CA TYR A 20 -11.97 -5.33 -5.44
C TYR A 20 -12.99 -5.43 -4.28
N ALA A 21 -12.58 -6.00 -3.15
CA ALA A 21 -13.34 -5.99 -1.90
C ALA A 21 -12.95 -4.83 -0.99
N CYS A 22 -13.94 -4.09 -0.46
CA CYS A 22 -13.70 -3.01 0.50
C CYS A 22 -13.68 -3.55 1.94
N GLY A 23 -12.55 -3.45 2.62
CA GLY A 23 -12.38 -3.83 4.03
C GLY A 23 -11.97 -2.65 4.91
N GLY A 24 -12.25 -2.72 6.22
CA GLY A 24 -11.80 -1.74 7.20
C GLY A 24 -10.55 -2.20 7.95
N VAL A 25 -9.56 -1.32 8.12
CA VAL A 25 -8.35 -1.58 8.91
C VAL A 25 -7.78 -0.27 9.48
N VAL A 26 -7.09 -0.35 10.61
CA VAL A 26 -6.29 0.76 11.18
C VAL A 26 -4.88 0.24 11.47
N ALA A 27 -3.85 0.97 11.04
CA ALA A 27 -2.45 0.65 11.30
C ALA A 27 -1.60 1.92 11.37
N SER A 28 -0.49 1.88 12.12
CA SER A 28 0.50 2.96 12.20
C SER A 28 1.92 2.40 12.23
N LYS A 29 2.90 3.22 11.85
CA LYS A 29 4.33 2.94 11.95
C LYS A 29 5.04 4.16 12.53
N VAL A 30 6.02 3.92 13.40
CA VAL A 30 6.90 4.97 13.92
C VAL A 30 8.14 5.01 13.04
N LEU A 31 8.47 6.19 12.54
CA LEU A 31 9.61 6.41 11.66
C LEU A 31 10.65 7.31 12.34
N GLY A 32 11.91 6.97 12.12
CA GLY A 32 13.07 7.73 12.55
C GLY A 32 14.20 7.55 11.54
N THR A 33 15.27 8.32 11.71
CA THR A 33 16.48 8.10 10.91
C THR A 33 17.15 6.80 11.34
N LEU A 34 17.68 6.05 10.37
CA LEU A 34 18.41 4.81 10.69
C LEU A 34 19.58 5.09 11.64
N SER A 35 20.26 6.24 11.50
CA SER A 35 21.38 6.60 12.37
C SER A 35 20.97 6.76 13.82
N SER A 36 19.83 7.40 14.13
CA SER A 36 19.32 7.51 15.50
C SER A 36 18.98 6.13 16.04
N ALA A 37 18.19 5.37 15.29
CA ALA A 37 17.79 4.03 15.69
C ALA A 37 18.98 3.09 15.99
N LEU A 38 20.08 3.22 15.23
CA LEU A 38 21.31 2.46 15.49
C LEU A 38 22.07 2.95 16.73
N GLN A 39 22.14 4.27 16.96
CA GLN A 39 22.78 4.86 18.15
C GLN A 39 22.02 4.48 19.42
N ASP A 40 20.69 4.57 19.35
CA ASP A 40 19.77 4.30 20.46
C ASP A 40 19.53 2.79 20.67
N ARG A 41 20.05 1.95 19.75
CA ARG A 41 19.84 0.49 19.70
C ARG A 41 18.36 0.09 19.68
N ASP A 42 17.58 0.87 18.94
CA ASP A 42 16.16 0.59 18.70
C ASP A 42 15.97 -0.71 17.93
N ARG A 43 14.81 -1.35 18.15
CA ARG A 43 14.36 -2.45 17.31
C ARG A 43 13.92 -1.92 15.95
N ILE A 44 14.67 -2.29 14.90
CA ILE A 44 14.35 -1.92 13.52
C ILE A 44 13.61 -3.08 12.85
N GLU A 45 12.35 -2.89 12.47
CA GLU A 45 11.58 -3.88 11.70
C GLU A 45 12.00 -3.91 10.22
N CYS A 46 12.20 -2.73 9.62
CA CYS A 46 12.62 -2.57 8.24
C CYS A 46 13.26 -1.20 8.00
N ARG A 47 13.90 -1.03 6.83
CA ARG A 47 14.41 0.27 6.36
C ARG A 47 13.72 0.66 5.06
N ILE A 48 13.11 1.85 5.03
CA ILE A 48 12.67 2.49 3.79
C ILE A 48 13.90 3.11 3.12
N ARG A 49 14.23 2.67 1.90
CA ARG A 49 15.38 3.23 1.16
C ARG A 49 15.01 4.53 0.48
N GLU A 50 13.88 4.53 -0.21
CA GLU A 50 13.40 5.65 -1.03
C GLU A 50 11.88 5.64 -1.08
N THR A 51 11.29 6.80 -1.36
CA THR A 51 9.87 6.99 -1.66
C THR A 51 9.74 7.88 -2.89
N GLY A 52 8.68 7.69 -3.67
CA GLY A 52 8.42 8.49 -4.87
C GLY A 52 6.92 8.65 -5.10
N VAL A 53 6.51 9.81 -5.59
CA VAL A 53 5.12 10.13 -5.92
C VAL A 53 5.08 10.80 -7.29
N ASN A 54 4.10 10.42 -8.11
CA ASN A 54 3.78 11.03 -9.39
C ASN A 54 2.25 11.13 -9.57
N HIS A 55 1.80 11.51 -10.76
CA HIS A 55 0.40 11.63 -11.10
C HIS A 55 0.18 11.19 -12.56
N ASP A 56 -0.90 10.46 -12.84
CA ASP A 56 -1.19 9.87 -14.16
C ASP A 56 -1.41 10.92 -15.26
N GLY A 57 -1.77 12.15 -14.89
CA GLY A 57 -1.99 13.23 -15.83
C GLY A 57 -3.30 13.05 -16.61
N ARG A 58 -3.30 13.39 -17.90
CA ARG A 58 -4.49 13.29 -18.74
C ARG A 58 -4.59 11.91 -19.40
N THR A 59 -5.59 11.14 -18.99
CA THR A 59 -5.92 9.82 -19.55
C THR A 59 -7.26 9.84 -20.26
N ARG A 60 -7.63 8.72 -20.91
CA ARG A 60 -8.93 8.56 -21.61
C ARG A 60 -10.09 8.18 -20.68
N GLY A 61 -9.86 8.09 -19.36
CA GLY A 61 -10.87 7.70 -18.38
C GLY A 61 -10.38 6.61 -17.43
N ILE A 62 -9.43 6.98 -16.56
CA ILE A 62 -9.29 6.43 -15.21
C ILE A 62 -10.07 7.37 -14.28
#